data_AF-A0A0N4YXH2-F1
#
_entry.id   AF-A0A0N4YXH2-F1
#
_cell.length_a   1.000
_cell.length_b   1.000
_cell.length_c   1.000
_cell.angle_alpha   90.00
_cell.angle_beta   90.00
_cell.angle_gamma   90.00
#
_symmetry.space_group_name_H-M   'P 1'
#
loop_
_entity.id
_entity.type
_entity.pdbx_description
1 polymer ?
#
loop_
_entity_poly.entity_id
_entity_poly.type
_entity_poly.pdbx_seq_one_letter_code
_entity_poly.pdbx_strand_id
1 'polypeptide(L)'
;MTTPVRTASGATKRFCPSVSPPGQEKPSMDQVLKQINDSVSVPDCLKIAINILVEELSSVKLERDKLYEENLTLRRQLGLHSDDGNVAMVASTNRDSSDPVSVSSGTRNSFPDGSTCCQEIERRRSVILCGIPELDSSSIQARVRYDYLSARNVILPASYFQRMAVRRSPQLRTFANGGVFLRESLSKEARAQR
;
A
#
# COMPACT_ATOMS: atom_id res chain seq x y z
N MET A 1 -26.22 -34.37 -56.64
CA MET A 1 -26.30 -33.47 -55.49
C MET A 1 -25.06 -33.68 -54.64
N THR A 2 -24.10 -32.76 -54.67
CA THR A 2 -22.78 -32.87 -54.04
C THR A 2 -22.53 -31.58 -53.25
N THR A 3 -22.35 -31.71 -51.94
CA THR A 3 -22.09 -30.60 -51.01
C THR A 3 -20.58 -30.32 -50.89
N PRO A 4 -20.14 -29.05 -50.77
CA PRO A 4 -18.73 -28.77 -50.54
C PRO A 4 -18.37 -28.75 -49.04
N VAL A 5 -17.15 -29.22 -48.76
CA VAL A 5 -16.47 -29.29 -47.47
C VAL A 5 -16.00 -27.88 -47.04
N ARG A 6 -16.27 -27.49 -45.79
CA ARG A 6 -15.70 -26.30 -45.14
C ARG A 6 -14.42 -26.69 -44.40
N THR A 7 -13.28 -26.14 -44.81
CA THR A 7 -12.04 -26.18 -44.03
C THR A 7 -11.94 -24.95 -43.13
N ALA A 8 -11.69 -25.16 -41.85
CA ALA A 8 -11.50 -24.11 -40.86
C ALA A 8 -10.08 -23.55 -40.96
N SER A 9 -9.95 -22.23 -41.15
CA SER A 9 -8.68 -21.50 -41.09
C SER A 9 -8.34 -21.18 -39.63
N GLY A 10 -7.29 -21.80 -39.12
CA GLY A 10 -6.74 -21.52 -37.80
C GLY A 10 -5.97 -20.19 -37.80
N ALA A 11 -6.36 -19.28 -36.91
CA ALA A 11 -5.70 -18.00 -36.71
C ALA A 11 -4.34 -18.18 -36.00
N THR A 12 -3.25 -18.09 -36.76
CA THR A 12 -1.89 -18.04 -36.21
C THR A 12 -1.67 -16.72 -35.49
N LYS A 13 -1.70 -16.73 -34.15
CA LYS A 13 -1.30 -15.58 -33.32
C LYS A 13 0.21 -15.36 -33.49
N ARG A 14 0.59 -14.29 -34.19
CA ARG A 14 1.99 -13.84 -34.28
C ARG A 14 2.43 -13.34 -32.91
N PHE A 15 3.44 -14.00 -32.37
CA PHE A 15 4.13 -13.60 -31.14
C PHE A 15 4.97 -12.36 -31.46
N CYS A 16 4.68 -11.22 -30.83
CA CYS A 16 5.54 -10.03 -30.88
C CYS A 16 6.52 -10.11 -29.70
N PRO A 17 7.81 -10.44 -29.90
CA PRO A 17 8.79 -10.27 -28.85
C PRO A 17 8.98 -8.79 -28.57
N SER A 18 8.53 -8.35 -27.39
CA SER A 18 8.83 -7.03 -26.82
C SER A 18 10.32 -6.97 -26.46
N VAL A 19 11.17 -6.79 -27.45
CA VAL A 19 12.58 -6.44 -27.24
C VAL A 19 12.61 -4.93 -27.03
N SER A 20 12.48 -4.50 -25.78
CA SER A 20 12.75 -3.11 -25.40
C SER A 20 14.24 -2.82 -25.62
N PRO A 21 14.63 -1.74 -26.31
CA PRO A 21 16.03 -1.39 -26.49
C PRO A 21 16.73 -1.12 -25.14
N PRO A 22 18.02 -1.48 -25.00
CA PRO A 22 18.77 -1.18 -23.80
C PRO A 22 19.20 0.30 -23.78
N GLY A 23 18.92 0.99 -22.66
CA GLY A 23 19.77 2.06 -22.16
C GLY A 23 19.66 3.45 -22.80
N GLN A 24 18.46 3.98 -23.07
CA GLN A 24 18.34 5.44 -23.22
C GLN A 24 18.21 6.09 -21.84
N GLU A 25 19.25 6.81 -21.42
CA GLU A 25 19.18 7.73 -20.29
C GLU A 25 18.02 8.69 -20.55
N LYS A 26 17.05 8.73 -19.62
CA LYS A 26 15.92 9.63 -19.74
C LYS A 26 16.46 11.07 -19.70
N PRO A 27 16.18 11.91 -20.70
CA PRO A 27 16.62 13.29 -20.69
C PRO A 27 16.12 13.98 -19.42
N SER A 28 16.94 14.86 -18.84
CA SER A 28 16.54 15.58 -17.64
C SER A 28 15.29 16.42 -17.93
N MET A 29 14.45 16.65 -16.93
CA MET A 29 13.22 17.42 -17.10
C MET A 29 13.50 18.82 -17.67
N ASP A 30 14.60 19.43 -17.24
CA ASP A 30 15.05 20.74 -17.73
C ASP A 30 15.43 20.69 -19.21
N GLN A 31 16.06 19.59 -19.65
CA GLN A 31 16.42 19.38 -21.05
C GLN A 31 15.17 19.22 -21.92
N VAL A 32 14.14 18.52 -21.43
CA VAL A 32 12.86 18.36 -22.14
C VAL A 32 12.12 19.69 -22.22
N LEU A 33 12.09 20.47 -21.13
CA LEU A 33 11.45 21.79 -21.11
C LEU A 33 12.12 22.77 -22.06
N LYS A 34 13.46 22.75 -22.11
CA LYS A 34 14.20 23.54 -23.07
C LYS A 34 13.83 23.17 -24.51
N GLN A 35 13.77 21.88 -24.84
CA GLN A 35 13.35 21.42 -26.16
C GLN A 35 11.92 21.87 -26.51
N ILE A 36 10.98 21.83 -25.56
CA ILE A 36 9.60 22.29 -25.77
C ILE A 36 9.56 23.80 -26.02
N ASN A 37 10.32 24.58 -25.25
CA ASN A 37 10.36 26.03 -25.40
C ASN A 37 11.02 26.47 -26.72
N ASP A 38 12.08 25.77 -27.14
CA ASP A 38 12.79 26.02 -28.40
C ASP A 38 12.01 25.52 -29.63
N SER A 39 11.02 24.64 -29.45
CA SER A 39 10.24 24.09 -30.55
C SER A 39 9.29 25.11 -31.16
N VAL A 40 9.39 25.31 -32.47
CA VAL A 40 8.47 26.15 -33.26
C VAL A 40 7.10 25.50 -33.49
N SER A 41 6.98 24.19 -33.27
CA SER A 41 5.72 23.47 -33.50
C SER A 41 4.74 23.56 -32.33
N VAL A 42 5.20 24.03 -31.16
CA VAL A 42 4.38 24.13 -29.95
C VAL A 42 3.80 25.55 -29.86
N PRO A 43 2.47 25.70 -29.82
CA PRO A 43 1.83 26.99 -29.59
C PRO A 43 2.27 27.64 -28.28
N ASP A 44 2.43 28.97 -28.28
CA ASP A 44 2.92 29.73 -27.12
C ASP A 44 2.02 29.57 -25.88
N CYS A 45 0.71 29.47 -26.06
CA CYS A 45 -0.22 29.23 -24.96
C CYS A 45 0.08 27.92 -24.21
N LEU A 46 0.53 26.88 -24.92
CA LEU A 46 0.90 25.61 -24.30
C LEU A 46 2.26 25.70 -23.61
N LYS A 47 3.23 26.42 -24.20
CA LYS A 47 4.53 26.68 -23.55
C LYS A 47 4.33 27.39 -22.21
N ILE A 48 3.51 28.44 -22.19
CA ILE A 48 3.17 29.18 -20.98
C ILE A 48 2.52 28.26 -19.95
N ALA A 49 1.49 27.50 -20.34
CA ALA A 49 0.81 26.58 -19.42
C ALA A 49 1.76 25.53 -18.83
N ILE A 50 2.65 24.97 -19.65
CA ILE A 50 3.65 23.99 -19.18
C ILE A 50 4.63 24.64 -18.21
N ASN A 51 5.13 25.85 -18.50
CA ASN A 51 6.06 26.56 -17.62
C ASN A 51 5.40 26.86 -16.25
N ILE A 52 4.13 27.31 -16.23
CA ILE A 52 3.37 27.50 -14.98
C ILE A 52 3.29 26.19 -14.19
N LEU A 53 2.96 25.07 -14.84
CA LEU A 53 2.89 23.77 -14.17
C LEU A 53 4.24 23.32 -13.59
N VAL A 54 5.34 23.64 -14.25
CA VAL A 54 6.70 23.31 -13.78
C VAL A 54 7.07 24.16 -12.57
N GLU A 55 6.74 25.45 -12.58
CA GLU A 55 6.95 26.35 -11.44
C GLU A 55 6.17 25.87 -10.21
N GLU A 56 4.87 25.58 -10.38
CA GLU A 56 4.04 25.01 -9.31
C GLU A 56 4.58 23.68 -8.78
N LEU A 57 5.00 22.78 -9.67
CA LEU A 57 5.59 21.50 -9.26
C LEU A 57 6.91 21.69 -8.50
N SER A 58 7.69 22.70 -8.86
CA SER A 58 8.94 23.05 -8.17
C SER A 58 8.66 23.61 -6.78
N SER A 59 7.63 24.47 -6.66
CA SER A 59 7.15 24.98 -5.37
C SER A 59 6.69 23.84 -4.45
N VAL A 60 5.87 22.92 -4.96
CA VAL A 60 5.40 21.74 -4.20
C VAL A 60 6.55 20.84 -3.76
N LYS A 61 7.57 20.63 -4.62
CA LYS A 61 8.76 19.85 -4.25
C LYS A 61 9.53 20.50 -3.10
N LEU A 62 9.71 21.82 -3.17
CA LEU A 62 10.41 22.56 -2.12
C LEU A 62 9.67 22.48 -0.79
N GLU A 63 8.35 22.67 -0.79
CA GLU A 63 7.52 22.55 0.42
C GLU A 63 7.57 21.12 0.98
N ARG A 64 7.46 20.12 0.12
CA ARG A 64 7.60 18.71 0.50
C ARG A 64 8.95 18.46 1.19
N ASP A 65 10.04 18.96 0.64
CA ASP A 65 11.38 18.76 1.20
C ASP A 65 11.53 19.45 2.55
N LYS A 66 10.99 20.66 2.68
CA LYS A 66 10.91 21.36 3.96
C LYS A 66 10.13 20.55 5.01
N LEU A 67 8.95 20.03 4.64
CA LEU A 67 8.14 19.21 5.53
C LEU A 67 8.85 17.90 5.93
N TYR A 68 9.62 17.30 5.03
CA TYR A 68 10.43 16.12 5.37
C TYR A 68 11.49 16.45 6.42
N GLU A 69 12.20 17.57 6.27
CA GLU A 69 13.20 18.02 7.25
C GLU A 69 12.58 18.37 8.61
N GLU A 70 11.43 19.04 8.61
CA GLU A 70 10.67 19.31 9.84
C GLU A 70 10.21 18.01 10.51
N ASN A 71 9.66 17.07 9.74
CA ASN A 71 9.22 15.78 10.27
C ASN A 71 10.40 14.99 10.85
N LEU A 72 11.55 15.01 10.17
CA LEU A 72 12.77 14.38 10.65
C LEU A 72 13.24 15.01 11.97
N THR A 73 13.16 16.33 12.08
CA THR A 73 13.50 17.07 13.31
C THR A 73 12.55 16.71 14.45
N LEU A 74 11.24 16.68 14.21
CA LEU A 74 10.24 16.32 15.22
C LEU A 74 10.40 14.87 15.70
N ARG A 75 10.70 13.93 14.80
CA ARG A 75 10.99 12.53 15.14
C ARG A 75 12.19 12.41 16.08
N ARG A 76 13.26 13.16 15.81
CA ARG A 76 14.43 13.23 16.71
C ARG A 76 14.06 13.77 18.09
N GLN A 77 13.26 14.84 18.15
CA GLN A 77 12.81 15.43 19.42
C GLN A 77 11.94 14.47 20.24
N LEU A 78 11.14 13.63 19.58
CA LEU A 78 10.27 12.64 20.23
C LEU A 78 10.99 11.32 20.55
N GLY A 79 12.29 11.21 20.30
CA GLY A 79 13.05 9.96 20.54
C GLY A 79 12.68 8.81 19.59
N LEU A 80 11.97 9.11 18.50
CA LEU A 80 11.60 8.15 17.47
C LEU A 80 12.74 8.12 16.44
N HIS A 81 13.73 7.27 16.68
CA HIS A 81 14.84 7.09 15.74
C HIS A 81 14.27 6.63 14.39
N SER A 82 14.51 7.40 13.32
CA SER A 82 14.16 6.98 11.96
C SER A 82 15.08 5.82 11.57
N ASP A 83 14.57 4.60 11.69
CA ASP A 83 15.24 3.39 11.23
C ASP A 83 15.12 3.26 9.70
N ASP A 84 15.68 4.23 8.97
CA ASP A 84 15.74 4.23 7.51
C ASP A 84 17.15 3.85 7.00
N GLY A 85 17.82 2.95 7.74
CA GLY A 85 19.18 2.52 7.42
C GLY A 85 19.58 1.15 7.94
N ASN A 86 18.72 0.12 7.86
CA ASN A 86 19.19 -1.28 7.78
C ASN A 86 18.08 -2.28 7.46
N VAL A 87 17.95 -2.63 6.17
CA VAL A 87 17.48 -3.95 5.77
C VAL A 87 18.67 -4.91 5.85
N ALA A 88 19.23 -5.11 7.05
CA ALA A 88 20.25 -6.12 7.36
C ALA A 88 20.55 -6.13 8.87
N MET A 89 19.94 -7.07 9.60
CA MET A 89 20.26 -7.57 10.96
C MET A 89 19.04 -7.56 11.89
N VAL A 90 18.16 -8.54 11.71
CA VAL A 90 17.66 -9.31 12.85
C VAL A 90 17.81 -10.78 12.47
N ALA A 91 19.07 -11.20 12.34
CA ALA A 91 19.43 -12.59 12.50
C ALA A 91 19.79 -12.78 13.98
N SER A 92 19.06 -13.69 14.62
CA SER A 92 19.53 -14.47 15.77
C SER A 92 19.86 -13.73 17.07
N THR A 93 18.87 -13.69 17.97
CA THR A 93 19.12 -13.94 19.40
C THR A 93 18.09 -14.93 19.94
N ASN A 94 18.24 -16.20 19.53
CA ASN A 94 18.00 -17.29 20.47
C ASN A 94 19.07 -17.15 21.57
N ARG A 95 18.67 -16.74 22.76
CA ARG A 95 19.42 -17.02 23.98
C ARG A 95 18.49 -17.71 24.96
N ASP A 96 18.61 -19.03 24.96
CA ASP A 96 18.48 -19.84 26.16
C ASP A 96 19.24 -19.17 27.30
N SER A 97 18.53 -18.90 28.39
CA SER A 97 19.13 -18.76 29.71
C SER A 97 18.07 -19.16 30.73
N SER A 98 18.12 -20.43 31.10
CA SER A 98 17.67 -20.95 32.38
C SER A 98 18.28 -20.14 33.53
N ASP A 99 17.46 -19.69 34.49
CA ASP A 99 17.60 -20.01 35.93
C ASP A 99 16.65 -19.20 36.85
N PRO A 100 16.44 -19.63 38.13
CA PRO A 100 15.10 -19.74 38.71
C PRO A 100 14.78 -18.79 39.90
N VAL A 101 13.49 -18.77 40.25
CA VAL A 101 12.87 -18.50 41.58
C VAL A 101 13.11 -17.12 42.24
N SER A 102 12.01 -16.39 42.44
CA SER A 102 11.65 -15.92 43.80
C SER A 102 10.15 -15.68 43.94
N VAL A 103 9.59 -16.44 44.85
CA VAL A 103 8.20 -16.39 45.34
C VAL A 103 8.03 -15.12 46.16
N SER A 104 7.02 -14.32 45.86
CA SER A 104 6.47 -13.36 46.82
C SER A 104 4.96 -13.42 46.77
N SER A 105 4.45 -14.07 47.80
CA SER A 105 3.05 -14.20 48.17
C SER A 105 2.48 -12.82 48.53
N GLY A 106 1.58 -12.33 47.68
CA GLY A 106 0.76 -11.15 47.94
C GLY A 106 -0.72 -11.49 47.75
N THR A 107 -1.37 -11.81 48.85
CA THR A 107 -2.80 -11.66 49.16
C THR A 107 -3.80 -11.80 47.99
N ARG A 108 -4.35 -13.01 47.85
CA ARG A 108 -5.51 -13.34 47.03
C ARG A 108 -6.75 -12.58 47.51
N ASN A 109 -7.21 -11.64 46.71
CA ASN A 109 -8.63 -11.36 46.51
C ASN A 109 -8.83 -11.09 45.01
N SER A 110 -8.74 -12.14 44.20
CA SER A 110 -9.13 -12.09 42.80
C SER A 110 -10.29 -13.05 42.58
N PHE A 111 -11.47 -12.46 42.40
CA PHE A 111 -12.50 -13.05 41.59
C PHE A 111 -11.86 -13.47 40.25
N PRO A 112 -12.08 -14.69 39.76
CA PRO A 112 -11.60 -15.08 38.44
C PRO A 112 -12.49 -14.36 37.43
N ASP A 113 -12.13 -13.13 37.09
CA ASP A 113 -12.71 -12.45 35.96
C ASP A 113 -12.29 -13.23 34.70
N GLY A 114 -13.27 -13.89 34.08
CA GLY A 114 -13.10 -14.82 32.96
C GLY A 114 -12.67 -14.16 31.65
N SER A 115 -11.97 -13.02 31.73
CA SER A 115 -11.31 -12.38 30.60
C SER A 115 -10.08 -13.20 30.22
N THR A 116 -10.33 -14.27 29.46
CA THR A 116 -9.31 -15.10 28.81
C THR A 116 -8.25 -14.22 28.13
N CYS A 117 -6.97 -14.56 28.31
CA CYS A 117 -5.83 -13.82 27.74
C CYS A 117 -5.95 -13.56 26.23
N CYS A 118 -6.76 -14.35 25.53
CA CYS A 118 -7.12 -14.19 24.13
C CYS A 118 -7.80 -12.84 23.82
N GLN A 119 -8.70 -12.35 24.69
CA GLN A 119 -9.42 -11.08 24.48
C GLN A 119 -8.47 -9.88 24.56
N GLU A 120 -7.53 -9.90 25.50
CA GLU A 120 -6.52 -8.85 25.64
C GLU A 120 -5.55 -8.84 24.46
N ILE A 121 -5.19 -10.03 23.94
CA ILE A 121 -4.39 -10.15 22.72
C ILE A 121 -5.15 -9.60 21.51
N GLU A 122 -6.44 -9.89 21.39
CA GLU A 122 -7.28 -9.39 20.29
C GLU A 122 -7.47 -7.87 20.37
N ARG A 123 -7.71 -7.33 21.57
CA ARG A 123 -7.77 -5.89 21.83
C ARG A 123 -6.49 -5.19 21.38
N ARG A 124 -5.31 -5.74 21.73
CA ARG A 124 -4.00 -5.19 21.33
C ARG A 124 -3.72 -5.26 19.82
N ARG A 125 -4.43 -6.14 19.10
CA ARG A 125 -4.32 -6.30 17.64
C ARG A 125 -5.40 -5.56 16.87
N SER A 126 -6.39 -4.99 17.56
CA SER A 126 -7.47 -4.20 16.98
C SER A 126 -7.10 -2.72 16.89
N VAL A 127 -7.59 -2.05 15.84
CA VAL A 127 -7.51 -0.60 15.69
C VAL A 127 -8.93 -0.05 15.80
N ILE A 128 -9.15 0.89 16.71
CA ILE A 128 -10.45 1.54 16.90
C ILE A 128 -10.48 2.80 16.06
N LEU A 129 -11.46 2.89 15.16
CA LEU A 129 -11.70 4.08 14.33
C LEU A 129 -12.85 4.88 14.96
N CYS A 130 -12.55 6.08 15.46
CA CYS A 130 -13.55 6.98 16.06
C CYS A 130 -13.98 8.06 15.05
N GLY A 131 -15.19 8.59 15.21
CA GLY A 131 -15.69 9.75 14.44
C GLY A 131 -16.23 9.41 13.05
N ILE A 132 -16.46 8.13 12.74
CA ILE A 132 -17.15 7.71 11.51
C ILE A 132 -18.65 7.63 11.82
N PRO A 133 -19.51 8.41 11.15
CA PRO A 133 -20.95 8.35 11.40
C PRO A 133 -21.51 7.00 10.91
N GLU A 134 -22.42 6.41 11.66
CA GLU A 134 -23.07 5.16 11.26
C GLU A 134 -24.08 5.40 10.14
N LEU A 135 -24.14 4.49 9.17
CA LEU A 135 -25.13 4.56 8.10
C LEU A 135 -26.47 4.00 8.56
N ASP A 136 -27.47 4.86 8.72
CA ASP A 136 -28.85 4.47 9.00
C ASP A 136 -29.54 3.98 7.72
N SER A 137 -29.37 2.68 7.42
CA SER A 137 -30.05 2.01 6.32
C SER A 137 -30.62 0.68 6.80
N SER A 138 -31.84 0.36 6.38
CA SER A 138 -32.45 -0.96 6.60
C SER A 138 -31.75 -2.08 5.81
N SER A 139 -31.00 -1.75 4.76
CA SER A 139 -30.27 -2.71 3.94
C SER A 139 -28.92 -3.07 4.57
N ILE A 140 -28.79 -4.34 4.97
CA ILE A 140 -27.52 -4.90 5.49
C ILE A 140 -26.38 -4.69 4.48
N GLN A 141 -26.66 -4.89 3.18
CA GLN A 141 -25.66 -4.73 2.13
C GLN A 141 -25.14 -3.30 2.03
N ALA A 142 -26.02 -2.30 2.24
CA ALA A 142 -25.63 -0.90 2.24
C ALA A 142 -24.71 -0.57 3.42
N ARG A 143 -25.04 -1.06 4.63
CA ARG A 143 -24.23 -0.86 5.84
C ARG A 143 -22.84 -1.50 5.72
N VAL A 144 -22.77 -2.77 5.32
CA VAL A 144 -21.48 -3.47 5.11
C VAL A 144 -20.61 -2.76 4.08
N ARG A 145 -21.21 -2.28 2.98
CA ARG A 145 -20.48 -1.53 1.95
C ARG A 145 -19.96 -0.20 2.47
N TYR A 146 -20.75 0.50 3.28
CA TYR A 146 -20.35 1.76 3.92
C TYR A 146 -19.17 1.54 4.85
N ASP A 147 -19.24 0.57 5.76
CA ASP A 147 -18.17 0.28 6.73
C ASP A 147 -16.85 -0.05 6.02
N TYR A 148 -16.91 -0.87 4.96
CA TYR A 148 -15.75 -1.20 4.14
C TYR A 148 -15.11 0.03 3.50
N LEU A 149 -15.91 0.92 2.91
CA LEU A 149 -15.41 2.13 2.26
C LEU A 149 -14.84 3.11 3.28
N SER A 150 -15.51 3.29 4.42
CA SER A 150 -15.06 4.15 5.51
C SER A 150 -13.73 3.67 6.10
N ALA A 151 -13.61 2.39 6.43
CA ALA A 151 -12.35 1.81 6.91
C ALA A 151 -11.24 1.92 5.86
N ARG A 152 -11.54 1.66 4.58
CA ARG A 152 -10.56 1.78 3.49
C ARG A 152 -10.05 3.22 3.35
N ASN A 153 -10.92 4.21 3.39
CA ASN A 153 -10.56 5.61 3.22
C ASN A 153 -9.73 6.13 4.40
N VAL A 154 -10.02 5.67 5.62
CA VAL A 154 -9.31 6.08 6.83
C VAL A 154 -7.96 5.38 6.96
N ILE A 155 -7.92 4.06 6.77
CA ILE A 155 -6.69 3.29 6.96
C ILE A 155 -5.72 3.53 5.80
N LEU A 156 -6.22 3.71 4.57
CA LEU A 156 -5.40 3.77 3.36
C LEU A 156 -5.87 4.89 2.40
N PRO A 157 -5.68 6.17 2.77
CA PRO A 157 -6.18 7.31 1.98
C PRO A 157 -5.62 7.38 0.55
N ALA A 158 -4.42 6.83 0.33
CA ALA A 158 -3.80 6.73 -0.99
C ALA A 158 -3.53 5.27 -1.38
N SER A 159 -3.77 4.96 -2.67
CA SER A 159 -3.45 3.64 -3.26
C SER A 159 -1.98 3.23 -3.11
N TYR A 160 -1.10 4.20 -2.83
CA TYR A 160 0.30 4.01 -2.48
C TYR A 160 0.47 3.33 -1.12
N PHE A 161 -0.17 3.86 -0.05
CA PHE A 161 -0.10 3.29 1.29
C PHE A 161 -0.76 1.91 1.34
N GLN A 162 -1.83 1.70 0.56
CA GLN A 162 -2.46 0.38 0.42
C GLN A 162 -1.47 -0.66 -0.12
N ARG A 163 -0.75 -0.32 -1.18
CA ARG A 163 0.26 -1.21 -1.78
C ARG A 163 1.46 -1.42 -0.86
N MET A 164 1.87 -0.39 -0.11
CA MET A 164 2.92 -0.55 0.90
C MET A 164 2.49 -1.46 2.03
N ALA A 165 1.28 -1.31 2.58
CA ALA A 165 0.78 -2.17 3.66
C ALA A 165 0.73 -3.65 3.24
N VAL A 166 0.20 -3.94 2.04
CA VAL A 166 0.15 -5.29 1.48
C VAL A 166 1.53 -5.88 1.18
N ARG A 167 2.53 -5.04 0.84
CA ARG A 167 3.92 -5.46 0.62
C ARG A 167 4.68 -5.69 1.92
N ARG A 168 4.47 -4.85 2.93
CA ARG A 168 5.21 -4.87 4.20
C ARG A 168 4.64 -5.86 5.22
N SER A 169 3.44 -6.38 5.01
CA SER A 169 2.80 -7.34 5.92
C SER A 169 2.55 -8.69 5.23
N PRO A 170 3.61 -9.47 4.88
CA PRO A 170 3.45 -10.77 4.24
C PRO A 170 2.68 -11.77 5.11
N GLN A 171 2.68 -11.60 6.44
CA GLN A 171 1.91 -12.44 7.36
C GLN A 171 0.38 -12.24 7.24
N LEU A 172 -0.09 -11.13 6.64
CA LEU A 172 -1.51 -10.96 6.30
C LEU A 172 -1.94 -11.82 5.09
N ARG A 173 -0.98 -12.44 4.38
CA ARG A 173 -1.27 -13.31 3.22
C ARG A 173 -1.60 -14.75 3.64
N THR A 174 -1.17 -15.17 4.81
CA THR A 174 -1.31 -16.55 5.28
C THR A 174 -1.64 -16.56 6.77
N PHE A 175 -2.93 -16.71 7.08
CA PHE A 175 -3.38 -17.12 8.40
C PHE A 175 -3.82 -18.58 8.33
N ALA A 176 -3.37 -19.39 9.28
CA ALA A 176 -3.73 -20.80 9.39
C ALA A 176 -5.20 -21.02 9.80
N ASN A 177 -5.83 -20.01 10.41
CA ASN A 177 -7.23 -20.06 10.82
C ASN A 177 -8.04 -19.09 9.96
N GLY A 178 -9.13 -19.59 9.36
CA GLY A 178 -9.95 -18.87 8.38
C GLY A 178 -10.41 -17.50 8.89
N GLY A 179 -9.92 -16.45 8.23
CA GLY A 179 -10.22 -15.05 8.52
C GLY A 179 -9.85 -14.19 7.33
N VAL A 180 -10.58 -13.11 7.12
CA VAL A 180 -10.61 -12.26 5.92
C VAL A 180 -9.21 -11.93 5.38
N PHE A 181 -8.99 -12.23 4.10
CA PHE A 181 -7.73 -11.97 3.39
C PHE A 181 -7.82 -10.69 2.56
N LEU A 182 -6.86 -9.77 2.75
CA LEU A 182 -6.60 -8.71 1.79
C LEU A 182 -5.76 -9.30 0.64
N ARG A 183 -6.44 -9.80 -0.40
CA ARG A 183 -5.80 -10.24 -1.64
C ARG A 183 -5.83 -9.12 -2.68
N GLU A 184 -4.76 -9.00 -3.46
CA GLU A 184 -4.80 -8.21 -4.70
C GLU A 184 -5.94 -8.71 -5.61
N SER A 185 -6.67 -7.77 -6.20
CA SER A 185 -7.76 -8.10 -7.12
C SER A 185 -7.23 -8.90 -8.30
N LEU A 186 -7.83 -10.06 -8.58
CA LEU A 186 -7.50 -10.88 -9.76
C LEU A 186 -7.70 -10.08 -11.06
N SER A 187 -6.79 -10.26 -12.03
CA SER A 187 -6.93 -9.72 -13.37
C SER A 187 -8.23 -10.21 -14.03
N LYS A 188 -8.77 -9.47 -15.00
CA LYS A 188 -9.99 -9.86 -15.73
C LYS A 188 -9.87 -11.28 -16.32
N GLU A 189 -8.69 -11.61 -16.85
CA GLU A 189 -8.37 -12.91 -17.43
C GLU A 189 -8.42 -14.04 -16.40
N ALA A 190 -7.81 -13.83 -15.22
CA ALA A 190 -7.81 -14.82 -14.14
C ALA A 190 -9.20 -15.02 -13.52
N ARG A 191 -10.13 -14.07 -13.69
CA ARG A 191 -11.53 -14.23 -13.28
C ARG A 191 -12.37 -15.03 -14.26
N ALA A 192 -12.03 -15.03 -15.55
CA ALA A 192 -12.76 -15.78 -16.57
C ALA A 192 -12.41 -17.27 -16.60
N GLN A 193 -11.35 -17.68 -15.89
CA GLN A 193 -10.86 -19.07 -15.80
C GLN A 193 -11.36 -19.82 -14.55
N ARG A 194 -12.24 -19.20 -13.75
CA ARG A 194 -12.90 -19.79 -12.58
C ARG A 194 -14.39 -19.94 -12.84
#